data_AF-A0A947VNY1-F1
#
_entry.id   AF-A0A947VNY1-F1
#
_cell.length_a   1.000
_cell.length_b   1.000
_cell.length_c   1.000
_cell.angle_alpha   90.00
_cell.angle_beta   90.00
_cell.angle_gamma   90.00
#
_symmetry.space_group_name_H-M   'P 1'
#
loop_
_entity.id
_entity.type
_entity.pdbx_description
1 polymer ?
#
loop_
_entity_poly.entity_id
_entity_poly.type
_entity_poly.pdbx_seq_one_letter_code
_entity_poly.pdbx_strand_id
1 'polypeptide(L)'
;METAKKETKQFKKRFAKQTLTLVTSGFGLVAALAWNELIKEFVKEYVKPFFGESSGIISLLIYAVFVTLLAVLVTYNLSKIKENN
;
A
#
# COMPACT_ATOMS: atom_id res chain seq x y z
N MET A 1 36.76 -27.59 -2.01
CA MET A 1 35.36 -28.05 -1.88
C MET A 1 34.52 -27.18 -0.93
N GLU A 2 35.05 -26.67 0.19
CA GLU A 2 34.30 -25.78 1.10
C GLU A 2 33.94 -24.40 0.51
N THR A 3 34.83 -23.83 -0.31
CA THR A 3 34.63 -22.53 -0.98
C THR A 3 33.43 -22.55 -1.92
N ALA A 4 33.34 -23.57 -2.79
CA ALA A 4 32.21 -23.76 -3.71
C ALA A 4 30.86 -23.93 -2.99
N LYS A 5 30.82 -24.61 -1.84
CA LYS A 5 29.60 -24.73 -1.01
C LYS A 5 29.19 -23.38 -0.39
N LYS A 6 30.15 -22.59 0.09
CA LYS A 6 29.89 -21.26 0.68
C LYS A 6 29.37 -20.28 -0.37
N GLU A 7 29.98 -20.24 -1.55
CA GLU A 7 29.55 -19.38 -2.66
C GLU A 7 28.11 -19.71 -3.12
N THR A 8 27.80 -21.00 -3.28
CA THR A 8 26.44 -21.44 -3.64
C THR A 8 25.40 -21.00 -2.60
N LYS A 9 25.73 -21.13 -1.29
CA LYS A 9 24.83 -20.71 -0.21
C LYS A 9 24.62 -19.19 -0.20
N GLN A 10 25.69 -18.41 -0.43
CA GLN A 10 25.59 -16.96 -0.53
C GLN A 10 24.79 -16.52 -1.77
N PHE A 11 25.01 -17.17 -2.91
CA PHE A 11 24.24 -16.91 -4.13
C PHE A 11 22.75 -17.15 -3.92
N LYS A 12 22.37 -18.32 -3.37
CA LYS A 12 20.96 -18.64 -3.06
C LYS A 12 20.34 -17.60 -2.11
N LYS A 13 21.08 -17.17 -1.09
CA LYS A 13 20.60 -16.12 -0.15
C LYS A 13 20.38 -14.78 -0.86
N ARG A 14 21.31 -14.36 -1.72
CA ARG A 14 21.18 -13.12 -2.50
C ARG A 14 20.02 -13.19 -3.49
N PHE A 15 19.90 -14.31 -4.21
CA PHE A 15 18.80 -14.55 -5.13
C PHE A 15 17.45 -14.49 -4.42
N ALA A 16 17.28 -15.24 -3.33
CA ALA A 16 16.04 -15.22 -2.54
C ALA A 16 15.71 -13.82 -2.02
N LYS A 17 16.71 -13.07 -1.53
CA LYS A 17 16.51 -11.68 -1.10
C LYS A 17 16.05 -10.80 -2.25
N GLN A 18 16.67 -10.91 -3.43
CA GLN A 18 16.30 -10.12 -4.61
C GLN A 18 14.89 -10.45 -5.09
N THR A 19 14.55 -11.74 -5.16
CA THR A 19 13.21 -12.21 -5.52
C THR A 19 12.16 -11.69 -4.53
N LEU A 20 12.43 -11.80 -3.22
CA LEU A 20 11.53 -11.27 -2.19
C LEU A 20 11.32 -9.77 -2.36
N THR A 21 12.36 -8.99 -2.59
CA THR A 21 12.24 -7.55 -2.84
C THR A 21 11.37 -7.28 -4.06
N LEU A 22 11.64 -7.92 -5.20
CA LEU A 22 10.88 -7.70 -6.44
C LEU A 22 9.40 -8.07 -6.27
N VAL A 23 9.13 -9.23 -5.67
CA VAL A 23 7.77 -9.73 -5.42
C VAL A 23 7.03 -8.80 -4.45
N THR A 24 7.67 -8.43 -3.34
CA THR A 24 7.05 -7.54 -2.34
C THR A 24 6.80 -6.14 -2.90
N SER A 25 7.72 -5.59 -3.69
CA SER A 25 7.52 -4.30 -4.38
C SER A 25 6.38 -4.38 -5.40
N GLY A 26 6.32 -5.44 -6.19
CA GLY A 26 5.24 -5.67 -7.16
C GLY A 26 3.88 -5.77 -6.47
N PHE A 27 3.78 -6.55 -5.40
CA PHE A 27 2.55 -6.65 -4.61
C PHE A 27 2.21 -5.34 -3.88
N GLY A 28 3.21 -4.59 -3.41
CA GLY A 28 3.01 -3.27 -2.82
C GLY A 28 2.35 -2.31 -3.80
N LEU A 29 2.77 -2.33 -5.07
CA LEU A 29 2.14 -1.54 -6.13
C LEU A 29 0.70 -1.98 -6.40
N VAL A 30 0.47 -3.29 -6.55
CA VAL A 30 -0.89 -3.83 -6.77
C VAL A 30 -1.82 -3.48 -5.60
N ALA A 31 -1.34 -3.61 -4.36
CA ALA A 31 -2.09 -3.24 -3.18
C ALA A 31 -2.44 -1.74 -3.15
N ALA A 32 -1.49 -0.87 -3.50
CA ALA A 32 -1.72 0.57 -3.58
C ALA A 32 -2.80 0.91 -4.64
N LEU A 33 -2.76 0.25 -5.79
CA LEU A 33 -3.76 0.42 -6.85
C LEU A 33 -5.15 -0.06 -6.41
N ALA A 34 -5.23 -1.24 -5.78
CA ALA A 34 -6.47 -1.81 -5.29
C ALA A 34 -7.13 -0.92 -4.21
N TRP A 35 -6.34 -0.39 -3.27
CA TRP A 35 -6.84 0.55 -2.26
C TRP A 35 -7.35 1.85 -2.89
N ASN A 36 -6.63 2.41 -3.86
CA ASN A 36 -7.09 3.60 -4.57
C ASN A 36 -8.44 3.34 -5.27
N GLU A 37 -8.60 2.20 -5.95
CA GLU A 37 -9.84 1.88 -6.65
C GLU A 37 -11.01 1.69 -5.68
N LEU A 38 -10.80 0.92 -4.61
CA LEU A 38 -11.78 0.69 -3.56
C LEU A 38 -12.32 2.00 -2.98
N ILE A 39 -11.43 2.95 -2.66
CA ILE A 39 -11.85 4.23 -2.06
C ILE A 39 -12.65 5.06 -3.07
N LYS A 40 -12.26 5.06 -4.35
CA LYS A 40 -12.99 5.77 -5.42
C LYS A 40 -14.39 5.20 -5.60
N GLU A 41 -14.51 3.88 -5.73
CA GLU A 41 -15.80 3.19 -5.86
C GLU A 41 -16.66 3.41 -4.62
N PHE A 42 -16.09 3.28 -3.43
CA PHE A 42 -16.80 3.53 -2.18
C PHE A 42 -17.37 4.96 -2.11
N VAL A 43 -16.59 5.98 -2.43
CA VAL A 43 -17.08 7.36 -2.46
C VAL A 43 -18.14 7.55 -3.55
N LYS A 44 -17.96 6.92 -4.72
CA LYS A 44 -18.93 7.02 -5.81
C LYS A 44 -20.27 6.37 -5.46
N GLU A 45 -20.27 5.19 -4.85
CA GLU A 45 -21.48 4.42 -4.56
C GLU A 45 -22.16 4.83 -3.25
N TYR A 46 -21.38 5.12 -2.20
CA TYR A 46 -21.93 5.36 -0.86
C TYR A 46 -21.94 6.83 -0.45
N VAL A 47 -21.24 7.72 -1.16
CA VAL A 47 -21.20 9.15 -0.78
C VAL A 47 -21.92 9.99 -1.82
N LYS A 48 -21.62 9.81 -3.12
CA LYS A 48 -22.20 10.63 -4.20
C LYS A 48 -23.74 10.68 -4.21
N PRO A 49 -24.50 9.59 -3.94
CA PRO A 49 -25.96 9.64 -3.95
C PRO A 49 -26.56 10.54 -2.86
N PHE A 50 -25.86 10.73 -1.74
CA PHE A 50 -26.34 11.57 -0.63
C PHE A 50 -26.23 13.08 -0.92
N PHE A 51 -25.37 13.48 -1.87
CA PHE A 51 -25.10 14.89 -2.17
C PHE A 51 -25.60 15.35 -3.55
N GLY A 52 -26.24 14.46 -4.33
CA GLY A 52 -26.82 14.76 -5.65
C GLY A 52 -25.78 14.92 -6.78
N GLU A 53 -26.20 14.74 -8.05
CA GLU A 53 -25.29 14.72 -9.22
C GLU A 53 -24.51 16.03 -9.44
N SER A 54 -25.01 17.17 -8.96
CA SER A 54 -24.40 18.49 -9.09
C SER A 54 -23.16 18.69 -8.21
N SER A 55 -22.81 17.72 -7.36
CA SER A 55 -21.82 17.83 -6.28
C SER A 55 -20.45 17.22 -6.59
N GLY A 56 -20.02 17.21 -7.86
CA GLY A 56 -18.75 16.57 -8.27
C GLY A 56 -17.50 17.04 -7.50
N ILE A 57 -17.49 18.27 -7.00
CA ILE A 57 -16.39 18.81 -6.16
C ILE A 57 -16.48 18.29 -4.71
N ILE A 58 -17.70 18.12 -4.18
CA ILE A 58 -17.92 17.65 -2.81
C ILE A 58 -17.50 16.18 -2.68
N SER A 59 -17.77 15.36 -3.70
CA SER A 59 -17.32 13.97 -3.71
C SER A 59 -15.79 13.86 -3.76
N LEU A 60 -15.11 14.70 -4.54
CA LEU A 60 -13.64 14.79 -4.57
C LEU A 60 -13.06 15.28 -3.23
N LEU A 61 -13.74 16.20 -2.57
CA LEU A 61 -13.33 16.70 -1.26
C LEU A 61 -13.45 15.62 -0.17
N ILE A 62 -14.54 14.84 -0.18
CA ILE A 62 -14.73 13.72 0.75
C ILE A 62 -13.69 12.62 0.47
N TYR A 63 -13.44 12.29 -0.80
CA TYR A 63 -12.36 11.38 -1.19
C TYR A 63 -11.01 11.83 -0.63
N ALA A 64 -10.65 13.11 -0.83
CA ALA A 64 -9.38 13.65 -0.36
C ALA A 64 -9.25 13.56 1.17
N VAL A 65 -10.27 13.99 1.92
CA VAL A 65 -10.27 13.91 3.39
C VAL A 65 -10.15 12.47 3.87
N PHE A 66 -10.88 11.54 3.26
CA PHE A 66 -10.86 10.13 3.66
C PHE A 66 -9.49 9.49 3.43
N VAL A 67 -8.87 9.72 2.27
CA VAL A 67 -7.52 9.23 1.97
C VAL A 67 -6.49 9.85 2.92
N THR A 68 -6.58 11.14 3.21
CA THR A 68 -5.67 11.79 4.17
C THR A 68 -5.81 11.21 5.57
N LEU A 69 -7.03 10.97 6.06
CA LEU A 69 -7.25 10.36 7.37
C LEU A 69 -6.68 8.94 7.43
N LEU A 70 -6.92 8.11 6.40
CA LEU A 70 -6.33 6.78 6.33
C LEU A 70 -4.80 6.83 6.30
N ALA A 71 -4.22 7.74 5.52
CA ALA A 71 -2.76 7.92 5.47
C ALA A 71 -2.19 8.30 6.84
N VAL A 72 -2.82 9.24 7.54
CA VAL A 72 -2.42 9.64 8.91
C VAL A 72 -2.55 8.47 9.88
N LEU A 73 -3.67 7.74 9.86
CA LEU A 73 -3.87 6.59 10.74
C LEU A 73 -2.84 5.49 10.50
N VAL A 74 -2.60 5.10 9.24
CA VAL A 74 -1.63 4.07 8.91
C VAL A 74 -0.21 4.51 9.29
N THR A 75 0.19 5.72 8.89
CA THR A 75 1.54 6.24 9.22
C THR A 75 1.76 6.40 10.72
N TYR A 76 0.76 6.86 11.47
CA TYR A 76 0.82 6.96 12.92
C TYR A 76 1.01 5.58 13.59
N ASN A 77 0.22 4.58 13.17
CA ASN A 77 0.34 3.22 13.70
C ASN A 77 1.71 2.59 13.36
N LEU A 78 2.20 2.80 12.13
CA LEU A 78 3.53 2.33 11.72
C LEU A 78 4.66 3.00 12.53
N SER A 79 4.58 4.31 12.79
CA SER A 79 5.53 5.01 13.65
C SER A 79 5.55 4.43 15.06
N LYS A 80 4.38 4.15 15.65
CA LYS A 80 4.28 3.54 16.99
C LYS A 80 4.89 2.14 17.06
N ILE A 81 4.70 1.32 16.01
CA ILE A 81 5.31 -0.02 15.93
C ILE A 81 6.83 0.08 15.83
N LYS A 82 7.35 1.08 15.10
CA LYS A 82 8.79 1.31 14.98
C LYS A 82 9.42 1.80 16.30
N GLU A 83 8.71 2.62 17.08
CA GLU A 83 9.19 3.09 18.39
C GLU A 83 9.21 2.00 19.47
N ASN A 84 8.36 0.97 19.34
CA ASN A 84 8.25 -0.13 20.29
C ASN A 84 9.18 -1.34 19.98
N ASN A 85 10.08 -1.22 19.00
CA ASN A 85 11.12 -2.22 18.66
C ASN A 85 12.51 -1.57 18.69
#